data_AF-D5Q9H3-F1
#
_entry.id   AF-D5Q9H3-F1
#
_cell.length_a   1.000
_cell.length_b   1.000
_cell.length_c   1.000
_cell.angle_alpha   90.00
_cell.angle_beta   90.00
_cell.angle_gamma   90.00
#
_symmetry.space_group_name_H-M   'P 1'
#
loop_
_entity.id
_entity.type
_entity.pdbx_description
1 polymer ?
#
loop_
_entity_poly.entity_id
_entity_poly.type
_entity_poly.pdbx_seq_one_letter_code
_entity_poly.pdbx_strand_id
1 'polypeptide(L)'
;MDKLKEKLNLYKDISLQIINLIEKEEYIKISSKLDERQEIINSVSEIDRNDFIQLYNKMELIEIDSRIRDILQGQLLEVKKELHEYKLTKQVNTMYYSLNREKVNIFNKKV
;
A
#
# COMPACT_ATOMS: atom_id res chain seq x y z
N MET A 1 20.93 -16.91 -20.47
CA MET A 1 20.47 -17.65 -19.27
C MET A 1 21.00 -17.04 -17.98
N ASP A 2 22.31 -17.01 -17.71
CA ASP A 2 22.84 -16.54 -16.40
C ASP A 2 22.49 -15.08 -16.08
N LYS A 3 22.60 -14.16 -17.05
CA LYS A 3 22.24 -12.73 -16.85
C LYS A 3 20.76 -12.51 -16.49
N LEU A 4 19.83 -13.29 -17.05
CA LEU A 4 18.40 -13.16 -16.71
C LEU A 4 18.12 -13.69 -15.32
N LYS A 5 18.80 -14.77 -14.92
CA LYS A 5 18.71 -15.34 -13.59
C LYS A 5 19.27 -14.36 -12.53
N GLU A 6 20.38 -13.68 -12.83
CA GLU A 6 20.92 -12.62 -11.98
C GLU A 6 19.91 -11.47 -11.80
N LYS A 7 19.30 -10.99 -12.90
CA LYS A 7 18.25 -9.98 -12.83
C LYS A 7 17.06 -10.40 -11.97
N LEU A 8 16.59 -11.64 -12.11
CA LEU A 8 15.48 -12.16 -11.30
C LEU A 8 15.85 -12.40 -9.83
N ASN A 9 17.09 -12.79 -9.55
CA ASN A 9 17.60 -12.87 -8.18
C ASN A 9 17.62 -11.49 -7.53
N LEU A 10 18.08 -10.45 -8.24
CA LEU A 10 18.05 -9.08 -7.75
C LEU A 10 16.61 -8.60 -7.54
N TYR A 11 15.72 -8.87 -8.49
CA TYR A 11 14.30 -8.57 -8.34
C TYR A 11 13.71 -9.23 -7.10
N LYS A 12 14.02 -10.51 -6.87
CA LYS A 12 13.59 -11.26 -5.68
C LYS A 12 14.12 -10.64 -4.40
N ASP A 13 15.39 -10.28 -4.36
CA ASP A 13 16.01 -9.65 -3.20
C ASP A 13 15.32 -8.33 -2.85
N ILE A 14 15.06 -7.48 -3.85
CA ILE A 14 14.31 -6.23 -3.65
C ILE A 14 12.88 -6.52 -3.17
N SER A 15 12.21 -7.53 -3.71
CA SER A 15 10.88 -7.94 -3.23
C SER A 15 10.88 -8.37 -1.77
N LEU A 16 11.92 -9.09 -1.31
CA LEU A 16 12.07 -9.45 0.09
C LEU A 16 12.39 -8.22 0.97
N GLN A 17 13.17 -7.27 0.46
CA GLN A 17 13.37 -5.98 1.14
C GLN A 17 12.06 -5.21 1.30
N ILE A 18 11.18 -5.22 0.29
CA ILE A 18 9.84 -4.60 0.38
C ILE A 18 9.02 -5.26 1.49
N ILE A 19 9.01 -6.59 1.59
CA ILE A 19 8.32 -7.30 2.69
C ILE A 19 8.87 -6.86 4.05
N ASN A 20 10.19 -6.77 4.20
CA ASN A 20 10.80 -6.30 5.44
C ASN A 20 10.44 -4.84 5.77
N LEU A 21 10.30 -3.97 4.76
CA LEU A 21 9.87 -2.58 4.96
C LEU A 21 8.40 -2.50 5.39
N ILE A 22 7.54 -3.35 4.82
CA ILE A 22 6.14 -3.48 5.22
C ILE A 22 6.04 -3.92 6.69
N GLU A 23 6.80 -4.95 7.09
CA GLU A 23 6.82 -5.45 8.47
C GLU A 23 7.32 -4.43 9.49
N LYS A 24 8.12 -3.45 9.03
CA LYS A 24 8.62 -2.33 9.85
C LYS A 24 7.78 -1.06 9.72
N GLU A 25 6.68 -1.09 8.96
CA GLU A 25 5.83 0.06 8.65
C GLU A 25 6.60 1.25 8.01
N GLU A 26 7.71 0.97 7.33
CA GLU A 26 8.57 1.98 6.68
C GLU A 26 8.09 2.30 5.25
N TYR A 27 6.80 2.59 5.10
CA TYR A 27 6.12 2.69 3.80
C TYR A 27 6.71 3.74 2.85
N ILE A 28 7.31 4.82 3.38
CA ILE A 28 7.94 5.90 2.59
C ILE A 28 9.05 5.34 1.68
N LYS A 29 9.75 4.29 2.11
CA LYS A 29 10.88 3.71 1.37
C LYS A 29 10.46 2.66 0.34
N ILE A 30 9.19 2.24 0.35
CA ILE A 30 8.70 1.18 -0.56
C ILE A 30 8.65 1.68 -2.00
N SER A 31 8.28 2.94 -2.24
CA SER A 31 8.17 3.49 -3.61
C SER A 31 9.48 3.33 -4.38
N SER A 32 10.62 3.72 -3.80
CA SER A 32 11.90 3.62 -4.48
C SER A 32 12.30 2.16 -4.75
N LYS A 33 11.90 1.22 -3.89
CA LYS A 33 12.13 -0.22 -4.13
C LYS A 33 11.25 -0.79 -5.24
N LEU A 34 10.03 -0.29 -5.40
CA LEU A 34 9.19 -0.65 -6.54
C LEU A 34 9.77 -0.09 -7.85
N ASP A 35 10.32 1.13 -7.81
CA ASP A 35 11.00 1.72 -8.97
C ASP A 35 12.23 0.88 -9.37
N GLU A 36 13.06 0.46 -8.40
CA GLU A 36 14.20 -0.43 -8.65
C GLU A 36 13.76 -1.75 -9.32
N ARG A 37 12.63 -2.33 -8.91
CA ARG A 37 12.06 -3.52 -9.57
C ARG A 37 11.61 -3.24 -11.00
N GLN A 38 10.99 -2.08 -11.23
CA GLN A 38 10.53 -1.69 -12.56
C GLN A 38 11.71 -1.49 -13.52
N GLU A 39 12.83 -0.95 -13.05
CA GLU A 39 14.05 -0.81 -13.85
C GLU A 39 14.62 -2.17 -14.28
N ILE A 40 14.55 -3.19 -13.42
CA ILE A 40 14.94 -4.55 -13.80
C ILE A 40 14.06 -5.05 -14.93
N ILE A 41 12.73 -4.89 -14.83
CA ILE A 41 11.78 -5.29 -15.86
C ILE A 41 12.06 -4.54 -17.17
N ASN A 42 12.24 -3.22 -17.10
CA ASN A 42 12.53 -2.36 -18.25
C ASN A 42 13.84 -2.72 -18.95
N SER A 43 14.81 -3.26 -18.20
CA SER A 43 16.10 -3.68 -18.74
C SER A 43 16.05 -5.01 -19.51
N VAL A 44 14.93 -5.75 -19.48
CA VAL A 44 14.77 -7.03 -20.21
C VAL A 44 14.47 -6.73 -21.67
N SER A 45 15.24 -7.31 -22.58
CA SER A 45 15.01 -7.16 -24.01
C SER A 45 13.73 -7.90 -24.45
N GLU A 46 13.11 -7.47 -25.56
CA GLU A 46 11.92 -8.16 -26.08
C GLU A 46 12.18 -9.63 -26.42
N ILE A 47 13.39 -9.94 -26.92
CA ILE A 47 13.80 -11.30 -27.29
C ILE A 47 13.90 -12.19 -26.05
N ASP A 48 14.38 -11.65 -24.93
CA ASP A 48 14.55 -12.37 -23.66
C ASP A 48 13.27 -12.46 -22.82
N ARG A 49 12.19 -11.77 -23.23
CA ARG A 49 10.98 -11.60 -22.41
C ARG A 49 10.33 -12.93 -22.03
N ASN A 50 10.23 -13.86 -22.97
CA ASN A 50 9.60 -15.16 -22.71
C ASN A 50 10.42 -15.99 -21.72
N ASP A 51 11.75 -16.01 -21.87
CA ASP A 51 12.65 -16.70 -20.95
C ASP A 51 12.61 -16.09 -19.55
N PHE A 52 12.54 -14.76 -19.47
CA PHE A 52 12.38 -14.05 -18.21
C PHE A 52 11.08 -14.42 -17.50
N ILE A 53 9.95 -14.48 -18.22
CA ILE A 53 8.64 -14.90 -17.65
C ILE A 53 8.68 -16.36 -17.18
N GLN A 54 9.28 -17.25 -17.96
CA GLN A 54 9.39 -18.66 -17.56
C GLN A 54 10.24 -18.83 -16.28
N LEU A 55 11.37 -18.12 -16.20
CA LEU A 55 12.21 -18.13 -15.00
C LEU A 55 11.51 -17.49 -13.80
N TYR A 56 10.79 -16.37 -13.99
CA TYR A 56 9.98 -15.72 -12.96
C TYR A 56 8.96 -16.70 -12.35
N ASN A 57 8.23 -17.42 -13.19
CA ASN A 57 7.26 -18.43 -12.75
C ASN A 57 7.95 -19.60 -12.05
N LYS A 58 9.06 -20.10 -12.59
CA LYS A 58 9.85 -21.20 -11.99
C LYS A 58 10.43 -20.83 -10.62
N MET A 59 10.71 -19.55 -10.39
CA MET A 59 11.21 -19.02 -9.12
C MET A 59 10.09 -18.64 -8.15
N GLU A 60 8.82 -18.90 -8.50
CA GLU A 60 7.63 -18.65 -7.68
C GLU A 60 7.49 -17.18 -7.24
N LEU A 61 8.02 -16.25 -8.03
CA LEU A 61 8.02 -14.82 -7.70
C LEU A 61 6.60 -14.21 -7.74
N ILE A 62 5.67 -14.87 -8.44
CA ILE A 62 4.26 -14.51 -8.48
C ILE A 62 3.61 -14.55 -7.09
N GLU A 63 4.04 -15.45 -6.22
CA GLU A 63 3.51 -15.60 -4.87
C GLU A 63 4.03 -14.45 -3.98
N ILE A 64 5.30 -14.10 -4.12
CA ILE A 64 5.92 -12.97 -3.42
C ILE A 64 5.22 -11.67 -3.82
N ASP A 65 5.00 -11.47 -5.12
CA ASP A 65 4.35 -10.27 -5.65
C ASP A 65 2.89 -10.18 -5.21
N SER A 66 2.18 -11.30 -5.18
CA SER A 66 0.82 -11.36 -4.65
C SER A 66 0.78 -11.01 -3.17
N ARG A 67 1.69 -11.56 -2.36
CA ARG A 67 1.78 -11.22 -0.93
C ARG A 67 2.03 -9.71 -0.71
N ILE A 68 2.95 -9.11 -1.46
CA ILE A 68 3.22 -7.66 -1.37
C ILE A 68 1.96 -6.86 -1.68
N ARG A 69 1.29 -7.19 -2.79
CA ARG A 69 0.05 -6.50 -3.21
C ARG A 69 -1.03 -6.61 -2.13
N ASP A 70 -1.26 -7.80 -1.60
CA ASP A 70 -2.37 -8.06 -0.69
C ASP A 70 -2.17 -7.32 0.64
N ILE A 71 -0.93 -7.27 1.16
CA ILE A 71 -0.62 -6.49 2.38
C ILE A 71 -0.81 -4.99 2.13
N LEU A 72 -0.28 -4.45 1.02
CA LEU A 72 -0.43 -3.03 0.70
C LEU A 72 -1.90 -2.64 0.49
N GLN A 73 -2.70 -3.51 -0.12
CA GLN A 73 -4.14 -3.30 -0.25
C GLN A 73 -4.86 -3.31 1.10
N GLY A 74 -4.51 -4.25 1.99
CA GLY A 74 -5.03 -4.28 3.36
C GLY A 74 -4.75 -2.98 4.10
N GLN A 75 -3.50 -2.52 4.09
CA GLN A 75 -3.07 -1.26 4.71
C GLN A 75 -3.81 -0.05 4.14
N LEU A 76 -4.01 0.00 2.81
CA LEU A 76 -4.78 1.07 2.19
C LEU A 76 -6.24 1.12 2.67
N LEU A 77 -6.86 -0.04 2.91
CA LEU A 77 -8.23 -0.11 3.43
C LEU A 77 -8.31 0.36 4.89
N GLU A 78 -7.33 -0.01 5.72
CA GLU A 78 -7.23 0.43 7.10
C GLU A 78 -7.09 1.95 7.20
N VAL A 79 -6.14 2.54 6.46
CA VAL A 79 -5.94 4.00 6.42
C VAL A 79 -7.21 4.74 5.95
N LYS A 80 -7.93 4.20 4.97
CA LYS A 80 -9.21 4.80 4.52
C LYS A 80 -10.26 4.79 5.62
N LYS A 81 -10.32 3.72 6.42
CA LYS A 81 -11.25 3.61 7.55
C LYS A 81 -10.91 4.64 8.64
N GLU A 82 -9.64 4.76 9.01
CA GLU A 82 -9.17 5.74 9.99
C GLU A 82 -9.49 7.18 9.58
N LEU A 83 -9.24 7.53 8.31
CA LEU A 83 -9.57 8.86 7.78
C LEU A 83 -11.07 9.16 7.85
N HIS A 84 -11.91 8.14 7.62
CA HIS A 84 -13.35 8.27 7.74
C HIS A 84 -13.78 8.51 9.19
N GLU A 85 -13.26 7.72 10.13
CA GLU A 85 -13.55 7.85 11.57
C GLU A 85 -13.08 9.21 12.12
N TYR A 86 -11.91 9.69 11.69
CA TYR A 86 -11.42 11.02 12.03
C TYR A 86 -12.37 12.12 11.54
N LYS A 87 -12.86 12.02 10.30
CA LYS A 87 -13.83 12.96 9.74
C LYS A 87 -15.14 12.97 10.52
N LEU A 88 -15.67 11.80 10.88
CA LEU A 88 -16.87 11.67 11.70
C LEU A 88 -16.68 12.32 13.07
N THR A 89 -15.55 12.06 13.73
CA THR A 89 -15.22 12.66 15.03
C THR A 89 -15.20 14.19 14.95
N LYS A 90 -14.60 14.76 13.89
CA LYS A 90 -14.59 16.21 13.66
C LYS A 90 -15.99 16.79 13.45
N GLN A 91 -16.85 16.09 12.71
CA GLN A 91 -18.24 16.50 12.48
C GLN A 91 -19.05 16.48 13.78
N VAL A 92 -18.94 15.40 14.56
CA VAL A 92 -19.61 15.27 15.86
C VAL A 92 -19.18 16.37 16.82
N ASN A 93 -17.88 16.63 16.94
CA ASN A 93 -17.37 17.72 17.77
C ASN A 93 -17.91 19.08 17.31
N THR A 94 -17.91 19.36 16.01
CA THR A 94 -18.47 20.60 15.45
C THR A 94 -19.97 20.73 15.74
N MET A 95 -20.72 19.62 15.65
CA MET A 95 -22.13 19.59 16.01
C MET A 95 -22.32 19.87 17.51
N TYR A 96 -21.56 19.22 18.39
CA TYR A 96 -21.59 19.51 19.83
C TYR A 96 -21.26 20.97 20.16
N TYR A 97 -20.25 21.57 19.52
CA TYR A 97 -19.93 22.99 19.70
C TYR A 97 -21.03 23.94 19.17
N SER A 98 -21.72 23.57 18.09
CA SER A 98 -22.78 24.38 17.49
C SER A 98 -24.17 24.17 18.11
N LEU A 99 -24.35 23.10 18.90
CA LEU A 99 -25.54 22.85 19.71
C LEU A 99 -25.55 23.81 20.92
N ASN A 100 -26.13 24.99 20.72
CA ASN A 100 -26.52 25.87 21.81
C ASN A 100 -27.63 25.17 22.62
N ARG A 101 -27.51 25.05 23.97
CA ARG A 101 -28.52 24.35 24.83
C ARG A 101 -29.96 24.86 24.64
N GLU A 102 -30.13 26.10 24.21
CA GLU A 102 -31.45 26.70 23.90
C GLU A 102 -32.07 26.20 22.59
N LYS A 103 -31.27 25.71 21.63
CA LYS A 103 -31.74 25.23 20.31
C LYS A 103 -32.12 23.75 20.29
N VAL A 104 -31.67 22.98 21.27
CA VAL A 104 -31.91 21.52 21.35
C VAL A 104 -33.25 21.20 22.00
N ASN A 105 -33.80 22.13 22.78
CA ASN A 105 -35.03 21.89 23.52
C ASN A 105 -36.00 23.08 23.43
N ILE A 106 -37.20 22.85 22.89
CA ILE A 106 -38.30 23.82 22.85
C ILE A 106 -38.66 24.33 24.26
N PHE A 107 -38.44 23.53 25.30
CA PHE A 107 -38.69 23.92 26.70
C PHE A 107 -37.62 24.86 27.29
N ASN A 108 -36.48 25.07 26.61
CA ASN A 108 -35.45 26.03 27.04
C ASN A 108 -35.66 27.43 26.44
N LYS A 109 -36.70 27.65 25.63
CA LYS A 109 -37.05 29.00 25.17
C LYS A 109 -37.55 29.79 26.37
N LYS A 110 -36.77 30.76 26.86
CA LYS A 110 -37.28 31.75 27.82
C LYS A 110 -38.46 32.48 27.17
N VAL A 111 -39.63 32.34 27.78
CA VAL A 111 -40.84 33.11 27.48
C VAL A 111 -40.73 34.46 28.15
#